data_AF-A0A844TGZ9-F1
#
_entry.id   AF-A0A844TGZ9-F1
#
_cell.length_a   1.000
_cell.length_b   1.000
_cell.length_c   1.000
_cell.angle_alpha   90.00
_cell.angle_beta   90.00
_cell.angle_gamma   90.00
#
_symmetry.space_group_name_H-M   'P 1'
#
loop_
_entity.id
_entity.type
_entity.pdbx_description
1 polymer ?
#
loop_
_entity_poly.entity_id
_entity_poly.type
_entity_poly.pdbx_seq_one_letter_code
_entity_poly.pdbx_strand_id
1 'polypeptide(L)'
;MSRDLRPPVDILHYEIVQEQASALGRMGRTLEQSLARLREFDAAHERLELPASMQPARRKLVAEAGQALWMFVVQREATGLRDSRHIMRTYNVPGEVQRCMGLAPTPSKPTSK
;
A
#
# COMPACT_ATOMS: atom_id res chain seq x y z
N MET A 1 10.95 26.88 36.67
CA MET A 1 10.85 25.71 35.78
C MET A 1 9.37 25.44 35.52
N SER A 2 8.83 26.01 34.45
CA SER A 2 7.43 25.82 34.07
C SER A 2 7.27 24.40 33.56
N ARG A 3 6.54 23.56 34.30
CA ARG A 3 6.05 22.29 33.75
C ARG A 3 5.11 22.64 32.61
N ASP A 4 5.41 22.15 31.41
CA ASP A 4 4.54 22.23 30.23
C ASP A 4 3.26 21.44 30.56
N LEU A 5 2.28 22.13 31.15
CA LEU A 5 0.99 21.58 31.56
C LEU A 5 0.03 21.62 30.36
N ARG A 6 0.39 20.96 29.27
CA ARG A 6 -0.63 20.58 28.29
C ARG A 6 -1.54 19.55 28.96
N PRO A 7 -2.87 19.76 28.97
CA PRO A 7 -3.77 18.82 29.61
C PRO A 7 -3.54 17.41 29.02
N PRO A 8 -3.63 16.32 29.80
CA PRO A 8 -3.34 14.95 29.34
C PRO A 8 -4.03 14.55 28.03
N VAL A 9 -5.20 15.14 27.75
CA VAL A 9 -5.96 14.96 26.51
C VAL A 9 -5.20 15.47 25.28
N ASP A 10 -4.44 16.57 25.42
CA ASP A 10 -3.65 17.18 24.35
C ASP A 10 -2.40 16.36 24.02
N ILE A 11 -1.78 15.74 25.05
CA ILE A 11 -0.64 14.82 24.87
C ILE A 11 -1.09 13.54 24.16
N LEU A 12 -2.19 12.92 24.60
CA LEU A 12 -2.72 11.73 23.96
C LEU A 12 -3.14 11.99 22.51
N HIS A 13 -3.77 13.15 22.25
CA HIS A 13 -4.12 13.53 20.88
C HIS A 13 -2.89 13.67 19.99
N TYR A 14 -1.84 14.31 20.49
CA TYR A 14 -0.56 14.44 19.78
C TYR A 14 0.05 13.07 19.46
N GLU A 15 0.09 12.14 20.42
CA GLU A 15 0.62 10.79 20.22
C GLU A 15 -0.18 10.01 19.17
N ILE A 16 -1.51 10.12 19.19
CA ILE A 16 -2.38 9.49 18.19
C ILE A 16 -2.09 10.05 16.79
N VAL A 17 -2.00 11.38 16.65
CA VAL A 17 -1.69 12.01 15.35
C VAL A 17 -0.30 11.60 14.87
N GLN A 18 0.69 11.54 15.78
CA GLN A 18 2.04 11.10 15.45
C GLN A 18 2.04 9.64 14.97
N GLU A 19 1.33 8.73 15.64
CA GLU A 19 1.28 7.33 15.21
C GLU A 19 0.51 7.18 13.89
N GLN A 20 -0.58 7.94 13.67
CA GLN A 20 -1.28 7.97 12.39
C GLN A 20 -0.35 8.39 11.25
N ALA A 21 0.44 9.46 11.44
CA ALA A 21 1.42 9.91 10.46
C ALA A 21 2.49 8.84 10.19
N SER A 22 3.00 8.20 11.24
CA SER A 22 3.98 7.11 11.13
C SER A 22 3.40 5.90 10.38
N ALA A 23 2.17 5.49 10.70
CA ALA A 23 1.48 4.40 10.03
C ALA A 23 1.26 4.68 8.55
N LEU A 24 0.75 5.88 8.20
CA LEU A 24 0.60 6.32 6.82
C LEU A 24 1.93 6.30 6.06
N GLY A 25 3.02 6.77 6.69
CA GLY A 25 4.36 6.71 6.09
C GLY A 25 4.84 5.29 5.80
N ARG A 26 4.60 4.34 6.72
CA ARG A 26 4.92 2.92 6.50
C ARG A 26 4.11 2.33 5.35
N MET A 27 2.80 2.57 5.33
CA MET A 27 1.89 2.06 4.31
C MET A 27 2.19 2.62 2.92
N GLY A 28 2.53 3.92 2.82
CA GLY A 28 2.97 4.54 1.57
C GLY A 28 4.22 3.89 1.00
N ARG A 29 5.25 3.64 1.83
CA ARG A 29 6.45 2.91 1.40
C ARG A 29 6.16 1.47 0.98
N THR A 30 5.24 0.79 1.66
CA THR A 30 4.81 -0.56 1.26
C THR A 30 4.14 -0.54 -0.12
N LEU A 31 3.28 0.45 -0.38
CA LEU A 31 2.67 0.64 -1.70
C LEU A 31 3.74 0.88 -2.77
N GLU A 32 4.68 1.80 -2.55
CA GLU A 32 5.78 2.08 -3.48
C GLU A 32 6.59 0.83 -3.82
N GLN A 33 6.97 0.05 -2.80
CA GLN A 33 7.72 -1.18 -2.97
C GLN A 33 6.93 -2.23 -3.78
N SER A 34 5.63 -2.39 -3.50
CA SER A 34 4.78 -3.34 -4.23
C SER A 34 4.63 -2.97 -5.71
N LEU A 35 4.45 -1.67 -6.00
CA LEU A 35 4.37 -1.16 -7.36
C LEU A 35 5.72 -1.26 -8.09
N ALA A 36 6.83 -1.03 -7.38
CA ALA A 36 8.17 -1.22 -7.94
C ALA A 36 8.41 -2.67 -8.35
N ARG A 37 8.08 -3.65 -7.48
CA ARG A 37 8.20 -5.08 -7.81
C ARG A 37 7.38 -5.48 -9.04
N LEU A 38 6.14 -4.98 -9.15
CA LEU A 38 5.31 -5.23 -10.34
C LEU A 38 5.96 -4.64 -11.61
N ARG A 39 6.45 -3.39 -11.54
CA ARG A 39 7.12 -2.73 -12.68
C ARG A 39 8.41 -3.43 -13.07
N GLU A 40 9.22 -3.85 -12.11
CA GLU A 40 10.45 -4.61 -12.35
C GLU A 40 10.15 -5.96 -13.01
N PHE A 41 9.12 -6.66 -12.53
CA PHE A 41 8.65 -7.90 -13.15
C PHE A 41 8.20 -7.66 -14.59
N ASP A 42 7.37 -6.64 -14.84
CA ASP A 42 6.88 -6.34 -16.19
C ASP A 42 8.03 -5.97 -17.14
N ALA A 43 8.96 -5.11 -16.72
CA ALA A 43 10.11 -4.70 -17.51
C ALA A 43 11.05 -5.86 -17.86
N ALA A 44 11.21 -6.84 -16.96
CA ALA A 44 12.03 -8.03 -17.21
C ALA A 44 11.43 -8.95 -18.28
N HIS A 45 10.11 -8.89 -18.50
CA HIS A 45 9.39 -9.81 -19.38
C HIS A 45 8.75 -9.14 -20.60
N GLU A 46 8.83 -7.82 -20.71
CA GLU A 46 8.30 -7.03 -21.84
C GLU A 46 8.91 -7.44 -23.19
N ARG A 47 10.16 -7.91 -23.20
CA ARG A 47 10.89 -8.25 -24.45
C ARG A 47 10.62 -9.65 -25.02
N LEU A 48 9.99 -10.55 -24.25
CA LEU A 48 9.98 -11.99 -24.58
C LEU A 48 8.58 -12.61 -24.73
N GLU A 49 7.52 -11.80 -24.64
CA GLU A 49 6.15 -12.25 -24.33
C GLU A 49 6.11 -13.02 -23.01
N LEU A 50 5.17 -12.68 -22.12
CA LEU A 50 5.12 -13.31 -20.80
C LEU A 50 4.69 -14.79 -20.93
N PRO A 51 5.54 -15.77 -20.58
CA PRO A 51 5.17 -17.18 -20.69
C PRO A 51 3.92 -17.48 -19.84
N ALA A 52 3.06 -18.39 -20.32
CA ALA A 52 1.84 -18.76 -19.61
C ALA A 52 2.10 -19.24 -18.18
N SER A 53 3.26 -19.86 -17.93
CA SER A 53 3.71 -20.30 -16.60
C SER A 53 3.99 -19.15 -15.63
N MET A 54 4.28 -17.94 -16.13
CA MET A 54 4.59 -16.76 -15.32
C MET A 54 3.37 -15.86 -15.05
N GLN A 55 2.26 -16.10 -15.74
CA GLN A 55 1.00 -15.37 -15.52
C GLN A 55 0.46 -15.46 -14.07
N PRO A 56 0.55 -16.60 -13.35
CA PRO A 56 0.20 -16.65 -11.93
C PRO A 56 1.09 -15.77 -11.05
N ALA A 57 2.40 -15.69 -11.35
CA ALA A 57 3.34 -14.86 -10.60
C ALA A 57 3.03 -13.37 -10.77
N ARG A 58 2.76 -12.93 -12.00
CA ARG A 58 2.33 -11.55 -12.27
C ARG A 58 1.03 -11.21 -11.55
N ARG A 59 0.02 -12.08 -11.62
CA ARG A 59 -1.26 -11.89 -10.94
C ARG A 59 -1.10 -11.75 -9.42
N LYS A 60 -0.16 -12.48 -8.83
CA LYS A 60 0.19 -12.34 -7.40
C LYS A 60 0.74 -10.94 -7.10
N LEU A 61 1.66 -10.41 -7.91
CA LEU A 61 2.22 -9.06 -7.72
C LEU A 61 1.14 -7.98 -7.86
N VAL A 62 0.23 -8.12 -8.82
CA VAL A 62 -0.91 -7.21 -8.98
C VAL A 62 -1.83 -7.24 -7.75
N ALA A 63 -2.13 -8.43 -7.21
CA ALA A 63 -2.95 -8.58 -6.02
C ALA A 63 -2.26 -8.01 -4.76
N GLU A 64 -0.95 -8.21 -4.60
CA GLU A 64 -0.17 -7.64 -3.50
C GLU A 64 -0.14 -6.10 -3.56
N ALA A 65 0.06 -5.53 -4.74
CA ALA A 65 -0.02 -4.09 -4.95
C ALA A 65 -1.43 -3.55 -4.69
N GLY A 66 -2.46 -4.29 -5.11
CA GLY A 66 -3.86 -3.94 -4.87
C GLY A 66 -4.21 -3.93 -3.38
N GLN A 67 -3.70 -4.89 -2.61
CA GLN A 67 -3.84 -4.95 -1.16
C GLN A 67 -3.12 -3.78 -0.47
N ALA A 68 -1.87 -3.49 -0.87
CA ALA A 68 -1.12 -2.36 -0.31
C ALA A 68 -1.83 -1.02 -0.58
N LEU A 69 -2.35 -0.85 -1.79
CA LEU A 69 -3.14 0.32 -2.18
C LEU A 69 -4.41 0.44 -1.35
N TRP A 70 -5.16 -0.65 -1.20
CA TRP A 70 -6.39 -0.67 -0.41
C TRP A 70 -6.16 -0.24 1.03
N MET A 71 -5.17 -0.86 1.70
CA MET A 71 -4.82 -0.52 3.07
C MET A 71 -4.45 0.97 3.20
N PHE A 72 -3.61 1.48 2.29
CA PHE A 72 -3.18 2.87 2.32
C PHE A 72 -4.34 3.86 2.11
N VAL A 73 -5.23 3.59 1.14
CA VAL A 73 -6.41 4.43 0.87
C VAL A 73 -7.36 4.44 2.05
N VAL A 74 -7.70 3.27 2.61
CA VAL A 74 -8.59 3.17 3.78
C VAL A 74 -8.05 3.96 4.97
N GLN A 75 -6.75 3.83 5.28
CA GLN A 75 -6.15 4.56 6.38
C GLN A 75 -6.17 6.08 6.16
N ARG A 76 -5.91 6.53 4.92
CA ARG A 76 -6.02 7.95 4.57
C ARG A 76 -7.44 8.47 4.75
N GLU A 77 -8.44 7.75 4.27
CA GLU A 77 -9.84 8.16 4.39
C GLU A 77 -10.32 8.18 5.85
N ALA A 78 -9.91 7.19 6.65
CA ALA A 78 -10.18 7.11 8.08
C ALA A 78 -9.56 8.26 8.89
N THR A 79 -8.46 8.83 8.39
CA THR A 79 -7.77 10.00 9.00
C THR A 79 -8.16 11.33 8.34
N GLY A 80 -9.17 11.35 7.47
CA GLY A 80 -9.73 12.56 6.86
C GLY A 80 -9.10 12.97 5.52
N LEU A 81 -8.13 12.22 5.00
CA LEU A 81 -7.42 12.49 3.75
C LEU A 81 -8.12 11.80 2.55
N ARG A 82 -9.20 12.38 2.03
CA ARG A 82 -10.15 11.69 1.13
C ARG A 82 -9.89 11.78 -0.39
N ASP A 83 -8.82 12.45 -0.84
CA ASP A 83 -8.52 12.53 -2.29
C ASP A 83 -7.79 11.28 -2.81
N SER A 84 -8.54 10.20 -2.99
CA SER A 84 -8.02 8.91 -3.48
C SER A 84 -7.63 8.96 -4.96
N ARG A 85 -8.22 9.87 -5.75
CA ARG A 85 -7.83 10.05 -7.18
C ARG A 85 -6.44 10.66 -7.31
N HIS A 86 -6.09 11.61 -6.45
CA HIS A 86 -4.73 12.15 -6.40
C HIS A 86 -3.71 11.04 -6.14
N ILE A 87 -4.00 10.10 -5.22
CA ILE A 87 -3.12 8.96 -4.92
C ILE A 87 -2.86 8.10 -6.16
N MET A 88 -3.89 7.77 -6.94
CA MET A 88 -3.70 6.96 -8.15
C MET A 88 -2.73 7.60 -9.15
N ARG A 89 -2.76 8.93 -9.26
CA ARG A 89 -1.86 9.70 -10.14
C ARG A 89 -0.46 9.80 -9.55
N THR A 90 -0.33 10.21 -8.29
CA THR A 90 0.95 10.44 -7.63
C THR A 90 1.82 9.17 -7.58
N TYR A 91 1.20 8.01 -7.36
CA TYR A 91 1.91 6.74 -7.31
C TYR A 91 1.99 6.02 -8.69
N ASN A 92 1.40 6.61 -9.74
CA ASN A 92 1.28 5.99 -11.08
C ASN A 92 0.72 4.57 -11.01
N VAL A 93 -0.43 4.42 -10.35
CA VAL A 93 -1.03 3.10 -10.06
C VAL A 93 -1.62 2.51 -11.35
N PRO A 94 -1.17 1.32 -11.81
CA PRO A 94 -1.74 0.65 -12.99
C PRO A 94 -3.23 0.35 -12.80
N GLY A 95 -4.01 0.43 -13.88
CA GLY A 95 -5.47 0.21 -13.81
C GLY A 95 -5.87 -1.18 -13.30
N GLU A 96 -5.05 -2.21 -13.55
CA GLU A 96 -5.28 -3.56 -12.99
C GLU A 96 -5.07 -3.63 -11.47
N VAL A 97 -4.11 -2.86 -10.94
CA VAL A 97 -3.89 -2.75 -9.49
C VAL A 97 -5.07 -2.03 -8.84
N GLN A 98 -5.60 -0.98 -9.48
CA GLN A 98 -6.82 -0.29 -9.02
C GLN A 98 -8.02 -1.23 -8.97
N ARG A 99 -8.20 -2.08 -9.99
CA ARG A 99 -9.28 -3.09 -10.02
C ARG A 99 -9.13 -4.17 -8.96
N CYS A 100 -7.91 -4.46 -8.53
CA CYS A 100 -7.63 -5.39 -7.43
C CYS A 100 -7.72 -4.75 -6.04
N MET A 101 -7.98 -3.45 -5.94
CA MET A 101 -8.18 -2.78 -4.65
C MET A 101 -9.37 -3.40 -3.92
N GLY A 102 -9.15 -3.91 -2.70
CA GLY A 102 -10.16 -4.58 -1.90
C GLY A 102 -10.36 -6.07 -2.20
N LEU A 103 -9.64 -6.64 -3.18
CA LEU A 103 -9.56 -8.08 -3.36
C LEU A 103 -8.46 -8.65 -2.46
N ALA A 104 -8.84 -9.50 -1.51
CA ALA A 104 -7.85 -10.17 -0.66
C ALA A 104 -6.96 -11.09 -1.52
N PRO A 105 -5.62 -10.97 -1.45
CA PRO A 105 -4.74 -11.90 -2.15
C PRO A 105 -4.95 -13.31 -1.59
N THR A 106 -4.93 -14.31 -2.47
CA THR A 106 -5.00 -15.71 -2.03
C THR A 106 -3.83 -16.00 -1.09
N PRO A 107 -4.07 -16.51 0.13
CA PRO A 107 -2.98 -16.79 1.07
C PRO A 107 -2.01 -17.78 0.44
N SER A 108 -0.72 -17.45 0.42
CA SER A 108 0.31 -18.38 -0.03
C SER A 108 0.31 -19.58 0.92
N LYS A 109 0.03 -20.78 0.42
CA LYS A 109 0.18 -22.01 1.21
C LYS A 109 1.60 -22.05 1.80
N PRO A 110 1.76 -22.28 3.11
CA PRO A 110 3.09 -22.49 3.67
C PRO A 110 3.68 -23.75 3.01
N THR A 111 4.89 -23.61 2.45
CA THR A 111 5.68 -24.74 1.99
C THR A 111 6.10 -25.55 3.22
N SER A 112 5.39 -26.63 3.53
CA SER A 112 5.88 -27.65 4.45
C SER A 112 7.18 -28.23 3.89
N LYS A 113 8.27 -28.07 4.63
CA LYS A 113 9.48 -28.88 4.50
C LYS A 113 9.35 -30.10 5.39
#